data_AF-A0A443Q6N3-F1
#
_entry.id   AF-A0A443Q6N3-F1
#
_cell.length_a   1.000
_cell.length_b   1.000
_cell.length_c   1.000
_cell.angle_alpha   90.00
_cell.angle_beta   90.00
_cell.angle_gamma   90.00
#
_symmetry.space_group_name_H-M   'P 1'
#
loop_
_entity.id
_entity.type
_entity.pdbx_description
1 polymer ?
#
loop_
_entity_poly.entity_id
_entity_poly.type
_entity_poly.pdbx_seq_one_letter_code
_entity_poly.pdbx_strand_id
1 'polypeptide(L)'
;SFEDLNCIKKVLEKISQSNLNFNNVIICGDFNLDMLNEKDTRKQDLENLMSLSCLSQIVSKPTFPSSSPQKLIDLVFVQNQILNCNVVPNISNSCDHLAIVFEIDLSYEFKSKRIITKYKSDVISLINFKRRIIQLEETFNFENFDDIDKLYETLLEKIGEIMKDLKTIVKTSEKFKMTKEMRKLLYKKRKSFKNFQCTRKTKFFDEYAQIGFKIKEKILENHKKD
;
A
#
# COMPACT_ATOMS: atom_id res chain seq x y z
N SER A 1 -26.48 -8.77 -21.98
CA SER A 1 -27.55 -9.77 -22.20
C SER A 1 -28.30 -10.00 -20.87
N PHE A 2 -29.38 -10.80 -20.84
CA PHE A 2 -30.02 -11.19 -19.57
C PHE A 2 -29.08 -12.02 -18.67
N GLU A 3 -28.06 -12.66 -19.26
CA GLU A 3 -27.05 -13.44 -18.56
C GLU A 3 -26.12 -12.54 -17.73
N ASP A 4 -25.79 -11.34 -18.22
CA ASP A 4 -24.93 -10.39 -17.51
C ASP A 4 -25.58 -9.91 -16.19
N LEU A 5 -26.89 -9.65 -16.22
CA LEU A 5 -27.65 -9.30 -15.00
C LEU A 5 -27.69 -10.46 -14.00
N ASN A 6 -27.81 -11.70 -14.46
CA ASN A 6 -27.75 -12.88 -13.59
C ASN A 6 -26.35 -13.08 -12.99
N CYS A 7 -25.29 -12.73 -13.73
CA CYS A 7 -23.93 -12.73 -13.21
C CYS A 7 -23.78 -11.72 -12.07
N ILE A 8 -24.26 -10.48 -12.28
CA ILE A 8 -24.25 -9.43 -11.27
C ILE A 8 -25.03 -9.85 -10.01
N LYS A 9 -26.23 -10.44 -10.17
CA LYS A 9 -27.00 -10.97 -9.04
C LYS A 9 -26.21 -11.98 -8.23
N LYS A 10 -25.55 -12.94 -8.88
CA LYS A 10 -24.70 -13.94 -8.20
C LYS A 10 -23.53 -13.30 -7.46
N VAL A 11 -22.93 -12.24 -8.01
CA VAL A 11 -21.86 -11.49 -7.33
C VAL A 11 -22.39 -10.81 -6.08
N LEU A 12 -23.54 -10.13 -6.17
CA LEU A 12 -24.17 -9.44 -5.05
C LEU A 12 -24.63 -10.43 -3.95
N GLU A 13 -25.18 -11.58 -4.34
CA GLU A 13 -25.52 -12.67 -3.42
C GLU A 13 -24.29 -13.21 -2.69
N LYS A 14 -23.17 -13.39 -3.39
CA LYS A 14 -21.92 -13.81 -2.75
C LYS A 14 -21.37 -12.77 -1.78
N ILE A 15 -21.48 -11.48 -2.11
CA ILE A 15 -21.08 -10.40 -1.22
C ILE A 15 -21.94 -10.41 0.05
N SER A 16 -23.27 -10.51 -0.10
CA SER A 16 -24.20 -10.49 1.03
C SER A 16 -24.13 -11.75 1.91
N GLN A 17 -23.82 -12.91 1.32
CA GLN A 17 -23.65 -14.18 2.05
C GLN A 17 -22.25 -14.34 2.65
N SER A 18 -21.30 -13.49 2.29
CA SER A 18 -19.94 -13.60 2.83
C SER A 18 -19.93 -13.21 4.32
N ASN A 19 -19.18 -13.97 5.13
CA ASN A 19 -18.88 -13.60 6.52
C ASN A 19 -17.86 -12.45 6.61
N LEU A 20 -17.51 -11.84 5.48
CA LEU A 20 -16.63 -10.69 5.39
C LEU A 20 -17.50 -9.45 5.48
N ASN A 21 -17.37 -8.69 6.57
CA ASN A 21 -18.03 -7.39 6.69
C ASN A 21 -17.38 -6.41 5.71
N PHE A 22 -17.85 -6.40 4.46
CA PHE A 22 -17.48 -5.41 3.47
C PHE A 22 -18.18 -4.08 3.80
N ASN A 23 -17.41 -3.10 4.29
CA ASN A 23 -17.93 -1.77 4.60
C ASN A 23 -18.02 -0.85 3.38
N ASN A 24 -17.29 -1.18 2.30
CA ASN A 24 -17.19 -0.39 1.08
C ASN A 24 -17.12 -1.33 -0.13
N VAL A 25 -18.20 -1.42 -0.90
CA VAL A 25 -18.25 -2.18 -2.15
C VAL A 25 -18.16 -1.22 -3.34
N ILE A 26 -17.30 -1.57 -4.30
CA ILE A 26 -17.16 -0.89 -5.59
C ILE A 26 -17.24 -1.96 -6.67
N ILE A 27 -18.13 -1.76 -7.65
CA ILE A 27 -18.27 -2.61 -8.82
C ILE A 27 -18.01 -1.75 -10.05
N CYS A 28 -17.02 -2.10 -10.84
CA CYS A 28 -16.66 -1.36 -12.06
C CYS A 28 -16.36 -2.31 -13.22
N GLY A 29 -16.63 -1.84 -14.43
CA GLY A 29 -16.30 -2.58 -15.66
C GLY A 29 -17.17 -2.15 -16.83
N ASP A 30 -17.01 -2.87 -17.94
CA ASP A 30 -17.88 -2.76 -19.11
C ASP A 30 -19.12 -3.65 -18.92
N PHE A 31 -20.29 -3.03 -18.80
CA PHE A 31 -21.56 -3.72 -18.60
C PHE A 31 -22.26 -4.05 -19.92
N ASN A 32 -21.72 -3.59 -21.06
CA ASN A 32 -22.33 -3.73 -22.38
C ASN A 32 -23.83 -3.34 -22.41
N LEU A 33 -24.19 -2.38 -21.55
CA LEU A 33 -25.55 -1.87 -21.37
C LEU A 33 -25.50 -0.35 -21.45
N ASP A 34 -26.16 0.21 -22.46
CA ASP A 34 -26.13 1.64 -22.69
C ASP A 34 -27.11 2.37 -21.76
N MET A 35 -26.56 3.04 -20.74
CA MET A 35 -27.35 3.79 -19.77
C MET A 35 -28.00 5.05 -20.34
N LEU A 36 -27.58 5.49 -21.54
CA LEU A 36 -28.19 6.63 -22.25
C LEU A 36 -29.41 6.22 -23.09
N ASN A 37 -29.63 4.91 -23.29
CA ASN A 37 -30.78 4.42 -24.02
C ASN A 37 -32.00 4.24 -23.09
N GLU A 38 -32.88 5.24 -23.05
CA GLU A 38 -34.10 5.21 -22.22
C GLU A 38 -35.09 4.10 -22.58
N LYS A 39 -34.99 3.53 -23.79
CA LYS A 39 -35.88 2.45 -24.24
C LYS A 39 -35.41 1.06 -23.77
N ASP A 40 -34.21 0.95 -23.21
CA ASP A 40 -33.66 -0.31 -22.74
C ASP A 40 -34.19 -0.67 -21.35
N THR A 41 -35.12 -1.60 -21.27
CA THR A 41 -35.72 -2.02 -19.98
C THR A 41 -34.70 -2.59 -19.01
N ARG A 42 -33.57 -3.12 -19.51
CA ARG A 42 -32.50 -3.69 -18.68
C ARG A 42 -31.78 -2.63 -17.86
N LYS A 43 -31.79 -1.37 -18.29
CA LYS A 43 -31.28 -0.23 -17.53
C LYS A 43 -31.99 -0.13 -16.19
N GLN A 44 -33.32 -0.13 -16.22
CA GLN A 44 -34.14 -0.03 -15.01
C GLN A 44 -33.91 -1.24 -14.08
N ASP A 45 -33.80 -2.44 -14.65
CA ASP A 45 -33.52 -3.65 -13.88
C ASP A 45 -32.15 -3.58 -13.18
N LEU A 46 -31.12 -3.09 -13.87
CA LEU A 46 -29.79 -2.89 -13.30
C LEU A 46 -29.80 -1.82 -12.19
N GLU A 47 -30.41 -0.66 -12.45
CA GLU A 47 -30.52 0.43 -11.48
C GLU A 47 -31.26 -0.02 -10.21
N ASN A 48 -32.35 -0.75 -10.38
CA ASN A 48 -33.11 -1.31 -9.25
C ASN A 48 -32.27 -2.32 -8.47
N LEU A 49 -31.60 -3.25 -9.16
CA LEU A 49 -30.76 -4.27 -8.53
C LEU A 49 -29.62 -3.65 -7.70
N MET A 50 -28.94 -2.66 -8.27
CA MET A 50 -27.84 -1.96 -7.61
C MET A 50 -28.35 -1.12 -6.43
N SER A 51 -29.48 -0.43 -6.59
CA SER A 51 -30.12 0.35 -5.52
C SER A 51 -30.54 -0.52 -4.33
N LEU A 52 -31.06 -1.73 -4.58
CA LEU A 52 -31.38 -2.70 -3.51
C LEU A 52 -30.13 -3.14 -2.73
N SER A 53 -28.95 -3.03 -3.33
CA SER A 53 -27.66 -3.32 -2.70
C SER A 53 -26.97 -2.07 -2.15
N CYS A 54 -27.70 -0.95 -2.04
CA CYS A 54 -27.18 0.36 -1.64
C CYS A 54 -26.02 0.86 -2.52
N LEU A 55 -25.97 0.45 -3.79
CA LEU A 55 -24.96 0.86 -4.76
C LEU A 55 -25.51 1.94 -5.70
N SER A 56 -24.74 3.00 -5.90
CA SER A 56 -25.08 4.12 -6.77
C SER A 56 -24.12 4.21 -7.96
N GLN A 57 -24.66 4.43 -9.15
CA GLN A 57 -23.86 4.68 -10.35
C GLN A 57 -23.34 6.13 -10.31
N ILE A 58 -22.05 6.32 -10.62
CA ILE A 58 -21.37 7.64 -10.49
C ILE A 58 -20.80 8.21 -11.79
N VAL A 59 -20.91 7.50 -12.91
CA VAL A 59 -20.32 7.90 -14.19
C VAL A 59 -21.36 8.67 -14.99
N SER A 60 -21.19 9.98 -15.13
CA SER A 60 -22.19 10.86 -15.75
C SER A 60 -21.96 11.18 -17.23
N LYS A 61 -20.86 10.71 -17.82
CA LYS A 61 -20.47 11.03 -19.21
C LYS A 61 -20.32 9.76 -20.05
N PRO A 62 -20.58 9.82 -21.36
CA PRO A 62 -20.39 8.69 -22.27
C PRO A 62 -18.96 8.14 -22.19
N THR A 63 -18.82 6.83 -22.19
CA THR A 63 -17.51 6.14 -22.12
C THR A 63 -17.11 5.53 -23.46
N PHE A 64 -18.03 5.45 -24.43
CA PHE A 64 -17.76 4.94 -25.76
C PHE A 64 -18.07 6.00 -26.84
N PRO A 65 -17.21 7.02 -27.00
CA PRO A 65 -17.47 8.17 -27.86
C PRO A 65 -17.41 7.86 -29.36
N SER A 66 -16.79 6.74 -29.75
CA SER A 66 -16.67 6.29 -31.15
C SER A 66 -18.01 5.85 -31.75
N SER A 67 -19.05 5.71 -30.93
CA SER A 67 -20.41 5.41 -31.37
C SER A 67 -21.23 6.68 -31.66
N SER A 68 -22.16 6.58 -32.62
CA SER A 68 -23.17 7.61 -32.89
C SER A 68 -24.57 6.97 -32.82
N PRO A 69 -25.40 7.29 -31.81
CA PRO A 69 -25.13 8.18 -30.68
C PRO A 69 -24.06 7.63 -29.73
N GLN A 70 -23.42 8.52 -28.96
CA GLN A 70 -22.44 8.15 -27.94
C GLN A 70 -23.10 7.30 -26.85
N LYS A 71 -22.37 6.32 -26.31
CA LYS A 71 -22.90 5.36 -25.33
C LYS A 71 -22.19 5.44 -23.98
N LEU A 72 -22.92 5.11 -22.92
CA LEU A 72 -22.40 4.92 -21.57
C LEU A 72 -22.55 3.45 -21.18
N ILE A 73 -21.48 2.67 -21.35
CA ILE A 73 -21.47 1.20 -21.15
C ILE A 73 -20.50 0.77 -20.05
N ASP A 74 -19.45 1.55 -19.82
CA ASP A 74 -18.55 1.37 -18.69
C ASP A 74 -19.13 2.08 -17.47
N LEU A 75 -19.39 1.33 -16.41
CA LEU A 75 -20.07 1.83 -15.22
C LEU A 75 -19.19 1.63 -13.99
N VAL A 76 -19.38 2.51 -13.02
CA VAL A 76 -18.85 2.36 -11.68
C VAL A 76 -20.01 2.54 -10.71
N PHE A 77 -20.22 1.54 -9.87
CA PHE A 77 -21.21 1.49 -8.81
C PHE A 77 -20.50 1.49 -7.46
N VAL A 78 -20.90 2.38 -6.56
CA VAL A 78 -20.26 2.55 -5.25
C VAL A 78 -21.30 2.57 -4.13
N GLN A 79 -20.95 1.96 -3.00
CA GLN A 79 -21.80 1.95 -1.82
C GLN A 79 -21.76 3.26 -1.03
N ASN A 80 -20.59 3.90 -1.00
CA ASN A 80 -20.35 5.17 -0.31
C ASN A 80 -19.88 6.22 -1.30
N GLN A 81 -20.11 7.50 -0.95
CA GLN A 81 -19.73 8.63 -1.81
C GLN A 81 -18.22 8.65 -2.04
N ILE A 82 -17.85 8.69 -3.32
CA ILE A 82 -16.52 9.03 -3.80
C ILE A 82 -16.38 10.55 -3.92
N LEU A 83 -15.15 11.05 -3.83
CA LEU A 83 -14.88 12.49 -3.86
C LEU A 83 -15.05 13.09 -5.25
N ASN A 84 -14.56 12.39 -6.28
CA ASN A 84 -14.52 12.85 -7.66
C ASN A 84 -14.63 11.66 -8.63
N CYS A 85 -15.32 11.84 -9.76
CA CYS A 85 -15.36 10.89 -10.88
C CYS A 85 -15.29 11.66 -12.20
N ASN A 86 -14.37 11.27 -13.08
CA ASN A 86 -14.17 11.88 -14.39
C ASN A 86 -13.98 10.80 -15.46
N VAL A 87 -14.52 11.07 -16.64
CA VAL A 87 -14.23 10.31 -17.86
C VAL A 87 -13.15 11.07 -18.64
N VAL A 88 -12.05 10.39 -18.95
CA VAL A 88 -10.85 10.98 -19.57
C VAL A 88 -10.40 10.16 -20.79
N PRO A 89 -9.65 10.75 -21.73
CA PRO A 89 -9.03 10.00 -22.80
C PRO A 89 -8.22 8.82 -22.26
N ASN A 90 -8.31 7.68 -22.96
CA ASN A 90 -7.55 6.49 -22.59
C ASN A 90 -6.05 6.73 -22.79
N ILE A 91 -5.20 5.99 -22.08
CA ILE A 91 -3.74 6.06 -22.21
C ILE A 91 -3.32 5.60 -23.61
N SER A 92 -4.05 4.65 -24.20
CA SER A 92 -3.87 4.21 -25.58
C SER A 92 -4.84 4.91 -26.53
N ASN A 93 -4.30 5.45 -27.62
CA ASN A 93 -5.10 5.99 -28.73
C ASN A 93 -5.79 4.92 -29.58
N SER A 94 -5.50 3.64 -29.34
CA SER A 94 -6.10 2.52 -30.07
C SER A 94 -7.39 2.00 -29.43
N CYS A 95 -7.74 2.48 -28.23
CA CYS A 95 -8.95 2.07 -27.54
C CYS A 95 -10.08 3.05 -27.86
N ASP A 96 -11.22 2.50 -28.25
CA ASP A 96 -12.47 3.20 -28.56
C ASP A 96 -13.31 3.55 -27.32
N HIS A 97 -12.91 3.04 -26.15
CA HIS A 97 -13.44 3.43 -24.84
C HIS A 97 -12.55 4.50 -24.17
N LEU A 98 -13.20 5.41 -23.44
CA LEU A 98 -12.58 6.37 -22.53
C LEU A 98 -12.32 5.74 -21.17
N ALA A 99 -11.27 6.20 -20.49
CA ALA A 99 -10.95 5.74 -19.14
C ALA A 99 -11.82 6.46 -18.10
N ILE A 100 -12.16 5.77 -17.02
CA ILE A 100 -12.85 6.34 -15.87
C ILE A 100 -11.83 6.49 -14.73
N VAL A 101 -11.71 7.70 -14.21
CA VAL A 101 -10.82 8.04 -13.08
C VAL A 101 -11.67 8.56 -11.94
N PHE A 102 -11.57 7.93 -10.78
CA PHE A 102 -12.28 8.36 -9.58
C PHE A 102 -11.41 8.26 -8.33
N GLU A 103 -11.78 9.03 -7.32
CA GLU A 103 -11.05 9.17 -6.07
C GLU A 103 -11.86 8.59 -4.91
N ILE A 104 -11.24 7.67 -4.17
CA ILE A 104 -11.80 7.05 -2.97
C ILE A 104 -11.05 7.60 -1.77
N ASP A 105 -11.77 8.13 -0.78
CA ASP A 105 -11.17 8.45 0.52
C ASP A 105 -10.99 7.15 1.32
N LEU A 106 -9.74 6.70 1.42
CA LEU A 106 -9.37 5.62 2.32
C LEU A 106 -9.09 6.23 3.69
N SER A 107 -10.14 6.45 4.48
CA SER A 107 -10.02 6.79 5.90
C SER A 107 -9.56 5.56 6.70
N TYR A 108 -8.38 5.03 6.37
CA TYR A 108 -7.75 3.94 7.10
C TYR A 108 -6.74 4.54 8.06
N GLU A 109 -7.04 4.51 9.37
CA GLU A 109 -6.01 4.69 10.38
C GLU A 109 -4.99 3.54 10.23
N PHE A 110 -3.88 3.80 9.54
CA PHE A 110 -2.74 2.90 9.55
C PHE A 110 -2.19 2.80 10.98
N LYS A 111 -2.76 1.89 11.78
CA LYS A 111 -2.09 1.31 12.95
C LYS A 111 -1.02 0.32 12.47
N SER A 112 -0.24 0.66 11.44
CA SER A 112 0.90 -0.17 11.08
C SER A 112 1.92 -0.04 12.21
N LYS A 113 2.08 -1.09 13.01
CA LYS A 113 3.33 -1.29 13.74
C LYS A 113 4.41 -1.27 12.65
N ARG A 114 5.25 -0.23 12.64
CA ARG A 114 6.31 -0.09 11.64
C ARG A 114 7.30 -1.23 11.86
N ILE A 115 7.14 -2.35 11.16
CA ILE A 115 8.09 -3.45 11.21
C ILE A 115 9.30 -2.99 10.40
N ILE A 116 10.33 -2.51 11.10
CA ILE A 116 11.62 -2.23 10.49
C ILE A 116 12.42 -3.52 10.55
N THR A 117 12.58 -4.17 9.40
CA THR A 117 13.54 -5.26 9.25
C THR A 117 14.93 -4.66 9.19
N LYS A 118 15.82 -5.03 10.11
CA LYS A 118 17.25 -4.71 10.02
C LYS A 118 18.02 -5.98 9.68
N TYR A 119 19.07 -5.84 8.89
CA TYR A 119 20.00 -6.92 8.60
C TYR A 119 21.31 -6.66 9.34
N LYS A 120 21.90 -7.72 9.90
CA LYS A 120 23.25 -7.67 10.45
C LYS A 120 24.22 -7.40 9.31
N SER A 121 24.95 -6.29 9.38
CA SER A 121 25.97 -5.91 8.41
C SER A 121 27.38 -5.97 9.00
N ASP A 122 27.55 -6.64 10.14
CA ASP A 122 28.88 -6.87 10.69
C ASP A 122 29.66 -7.86 9.82
N VAL A 123 30.99 -7.73 9.86
CA VAL A 123 31.91 -8.47 8.99
C VAL A 123 31.73 -9.99 9.12
N ILE A 124 31.52 -10.49 10.34
CA ILE A 124 31.38 -11.92 10.61
C ILE A 124 30.07 -12.45 10.01
N SER A 125 28.96 -11.74 10.22
CA SER A 125 27.66 -12.10 9.64
C SER A 125 27.70 -12.13 8.10
N LEU A 126 28.38 -11.16 7.47
CA LEU A 126 28.53 -11.12 6.02
C LEU A 126 29.41 -12.24 5.47
N ILE A 127 30.50 -12.60 6.16
CA ILE A 127 31.35 -13.74 5.79
C ILE A 127 30.55 -15.05 5.86
N ASN A 128 29.79 -15.25 6.94
CA ASN A 128 28.96 -16.44 7.11
C ASN A 128 27.87 -16.54 6.03
N PHE A 129 27.23 -15.42 5.70
CA PHE A 129 26.26 -15.36 4.60
C PHE A 129 26.87 -15.77 3.27
N LYS A 130 28.00 -15.17 2.89
CA LYS A 130 28.70 -15.49 1.64
C LYS A 130 29.07 -16.97 1.56
N ARG A 131 29.59 -17.55 2.66
CA ARG A 131 29.93 -18.98 2.71
C ARG A 131 28.72 -19.87 2.46
N ARG A 132 27.55 -19.54 3.03
CA ARG A 132 26.33 -20.32 2.84
C ARG A 132 25.76 -20.19 1.42
N ILE A 133 25.90 -19.04 0.77
CA ILE A 133 25.51 -18.86 -0.63
C ILE A 133 26.39 -19.72 -1.55
N ILE A 134 27.70 -19.76 -1.32
CA ILE A 134 28.62 -20.61 -2.10
C ILE A 134 28.28 -22.09 -1.90
N GLN A 135 28.03 -22.53 -0.66
CA GLN A 135 27.60 -23.91 -0.40
C GLN A 135 26.26 -24.25 -1.06
N LEU A 136 25.34 -23.28 -1.16
CA LEU A 136 24.09 -23.47 -1.88
C LEU A 136 24.36 -23.70 -3.36
N GLU A 137 25.20 -22.89 -4.00
CA GLU A 137 25.59 -23.08 -5.40
C GLU A 137 26.19 -24.47 -5.66
N GLU A 138 27.07 -24.94 -4.78
CA GLU A 138 27.71 -26.27 -4.90
C GLU A 138 26.74 -27.45 -4.69
N THR A 139 25.67 -27.26 -3.92
CA THR A 139 24.73 -28.34 -3.54
C THR A 139 23.40 -28.27 -4.27
N PHE A 140 23.11 -27.16 -4.95
CA PHE A 140 21.87 -26.96 -5.67
C PHE A 140 22.02 -27.56 -7.07
N ASN A 141 21.44 -28.74 -7.24
CA ASN A 141 21.49 -29.44 -8.51
C ASN A 141 20.52 -28.82 -9.51
N PHE A 142 21.03 -27.99 -10.42
CA PHE A 142 20.26 -27.36 -11.49
C PHE A 142 19.85 -28.32 -12.62
N GLU A 143 20.42 -29.54 -12.67
CA GLU A 143 20.23 -30.49 -13.78
C GLU A 143 19.04 -31.44 -13.57
N ASN A 144 18.45 -31.47 -12.35
CA ASN A 144 17.41 -32.45 -11.96
C ASN A 144 15.98 -31.88 -11.88
N PHE A 145 15.70 -30.75 -12.53
CA PHE A 145 14.38 -30.11 -12.47
C PHE A 145 13.70 -30.06 -13.83
N ASP A 146 12.62 -30.83 -13.98
CA ASP A 146 11.72 -30.77 -15.15
C ASP A 146 10.79 -29.54 -15.14
N ASP A 147 10.74 -28.82 -14.01
CA ASP A 147 9.86 -27.68 -13.76
C ASP A 147 10.67 -26.48 -13.24
N ILE A 148 10.78 -25.46 -14.08
CA ILE A 148 11.54 -24.23 -13.84
C ILE A 148 10.90 -23.37 -12.74
N ASP A 149 9.58 -23.35 -12.64
CA ASP A 149 8.89 -22.56 -11.62
C ASP A 149 9.16 -23.16 -10.23
N LYS A 150 9.10 -24.50 -10.14
CA LYS A 150 9.44 -25.22 -8.91
C LYS A 150 10.91 -25.06 -8.52
N LEU A 151 11.82 -25.04 -9.48
CA LEU A 151 13.25 -24.74 -9.27
C LEU A 151 13.42 -23.35 -8.65
N TYR A 152 12.76 -22.34 -9.23
CA TYR A 152 12.83 -20.95 -8.76
C TYR A 152 12.26 -20.79 -7.34
N GLU A 153 11.10 -21.37 -7.05
CA GLU A 153 10.51 -21.34 -5.71
C GLU A 153 11.40 -22.03 -4.67
N THR A 154 11.99 -23.19 -5.03
CA THR A 154 12.94 -23.89 -4.14
C THR A 154 14.20 -23.07 -3.87
N LEU A 155 14.70 -22.35 -4.88
CA LEU A 155 15.83 -21.45 -4.73
C LEU A 155 15.49 -20.27 -3.80
N LEU A 156 14.33 -19.64 -4.01
CA LEU A 156 13.85 -18.56 -3.16
C LEU A 156 13.70 -18.99 -1.70
N GLU A 157 13.17 -20.18 -1.44
CA GLU A 157 13.02 -20.74 -0.10
C GLU A 157 14.39 -20.90 0.58
N LYS A 158 15.36 -21.51 -0.12
CA LYS A 158 16.72 -21.72 0.43
C LYS A 158 17.47 -20.41 0.67
N ILE A 159 17.36 -19.43 -0.23
CA ILE A 159 17.91 -18.07 -0.01
C ILE A 159 17.23 -17.41 1.18
N GLY A 160 15.90 -17.57 1.30
CA GLY A 160 15.12 -17.09 2.43
C GLY A 160 15.62 -17.63 3.77
N GLU A 161 15.92 -18.92 3.86
CA GLU A 161 16.51 -19.54 5.06
C GLU A 161 17.89 -18.97 5.40
N ILE A 162 18.75 -18.77 4.41
CA ILE A 162 20.08 -18.15 4.62
C ILE A 162 19.92 -16.69 5.10
N MET A 163 18.95 -15.96 4.56
CA MET A 163 18.70 -14.57 4.95
C MET A 163 18.15 -14.42 6.38
N LYS A 164 17.52 -15.45 6.96
CA LYS A 164 17.05 -15.40 8.36
C LYS A 164 18.17 -15.16 9.36
N ASP A 165 19.37 -15.69 9.10
CA ASP A 165 20.54 -15.50 9.97
C ASP A 165 21.00 -14.04 10.03
N LEU A 166 20.84 -13.32 8.92
CA LEU A 166 21.12 -11.89 8.83
C LEU A 166 19.96 -11.06 9.38
N LYS A 167 18.73 -11.57 9.31
CA LYS A 167 17.53 -10.82 9.68
C LYS A 167 17.44 -10.66 11.19
N THR A 168 17.59 -9.43 11.66
CA THR A 168 17.23 -9.06 13.03
C THR A 168 15.90 -8.33 12.98
N ILE A 169 14.84 -8.99 13.45
CA ILE A 169 13.55 -8.34 13.60
C ILE A 169 13.65 -7.45 14.85
N VAL A 170 13.84 -6.16 14.66
CA VAL A 170 13.68 -5.20 15.75
C VAL A 170 12.19 -4.89 15.84
N LYS A 171 11.50 -5.53 16.78
CA LYS A 171 10.21 -5.02 17.25
C LYS A 171 10.52 -3.65 17.84
N THR A 172 10.06 -2.58 17.19
CA THR A 172 10.15 -1.26 17.81
C THR A 172 9.35 -1.34 19.10
N SER A 173 10.01 -1.11 20.23
CA SER A 173 9.37 -0.75 21.49
C SER A 173 8.37 0.38 21.21
N GLU A 174 7.36 0.49 22.06
CA GLU A 174 6.34 1.54 21.99
C GLU A 174 6.91 2.90 21.61
N LYS A 175 6.15 3.69 20.83
CA LYS A 175 6.55 5.00 20.31
C LYS A 175 7.32 5.77 21.37
N PHE A 176 8.63 5.91 21.17
CA PHE A 176 9.48 6.72 22.05
C PHE A 176 8.85 8.10 22.23
N LYS A 177 8.29 8.37 23.42
CA LYS A 177 7.54 9.59 23.65
C LYS A 177 8.50 10.72 23.94
N MET A 178 8.80 11.51 22.89
CA MET A 178 9.68 12.67 23.00
C MET A 178 9.11 13.70 24.00
N THR A 179 9.72 13.78 25.18
CA THR A 179 9.26 14.65 26.27
C THR A 179 9.54 16.13 25.96
N LYS A 180 8.81 17.04 26.64
CA LYS A 180 9.03 18.50 26.52
C LYS A 180 10.47 18.89 26.88
N GLU A 181 11.07 18.20 27.84
CA GLU A 181 12.46 18.40 28.26
C GLU A 181 13.45 18.00 27.16
N MET A 182 13.25 16.84 26.53
CA MET A 182 14.10 16.41 25.42
C MET A 182 14.03 17.33 24.21
N ARG A 183 12.85 17.86 23.88
CA ARG A 183 12.70 18.88 22.82
C ARG A 183 13.52 20.13 23.14
N LYS A 184 13.53 20.58 24.40
CA LYS A 184 14.37 21.70 24.84
C LYS A 184 15.86 21.39 24.69
N LEU A 185 16.30 20.18 25.04
CA LEU A 185 17.70 19.76 24.87
C LEU A 185 18.10 19.72 23.39
N LEU A 186 17.26 19.17 22.51
CA LEU A 186 17.52 19.15 21.06
C LEU A 186 17.61 20.56 20.47
N TYR A 187 16.74 21.47 20.89
CA TYR A 187 16.81 22.87 20.49
C TYR A 187 18.13 23.52 20.95
N LYS A 188 18.52 23.35 22.22
CA LYS A 188 19.79 23.85 22.75
C LYS A 188 20.98 23.28 21.98
N LYS A 189 20.97 21.96 21.69
CA LYS A 189 22.02 21.29 20.89
C LYS A 189 22.18 21.93 19.52
N ARG A 190 21.07 22.15 18.80
CA ARG A 190 21.07 22.81 17.47
C ARG A 190 21.61 24.24 17.57
N LYS A 191 21.20 24.99 18.59
CA LYS A 191 21.65 26.37 18.83
C LYS A 191 23.16 26.43 19.09
N SER A 192 23.70 25.59 19.98
CA SER A 192 25.14 25.54 20.26
C SER A 192 25.94 25.14 19.02
N PHE A 193 25.46 24.19 18.21
CA PHE A 193 26.13 23.84 16.95
C PHE A 193 26.14 24.99 15.94
N LYS A 194 25.01 25.69 15.77
CA LYS A 194 24.94 26.88 14.89
C LYS A 194 25.89 27.98 15.37
N ASN A 195 25.95 28.23 16.68
CA ASN A 195 26.89 29.19 17.26
C ASN A 195 28.35 28.79 17.03
N PHE A 196 28.68 27.50 17.14
CA PHE A 196 30.00 26.99 16.82
C PHE A 196 30.34 27.20 15.33
N GLN A 197 29.41 26.89 14.41
CA GLN A 197 29.62 27.10 12.98
C GLN A 197 29.89 28.58 12.64
N CYS A 198 29.17 29.51 13.28
CA CYS A 198 29.34 30.95 13.06
C CYS A 198 30.57 31.55 13.72
N THR A 199 30.94 31.10 14.92
CA THR A 199 31.98 31.76 15.74
C THR A 199 33.28 31.00 15.85
N ARG A 200 33.28 29.70 15.53
CA ARG A 200 34.38 28.74 15.70
C ARG A 200 34.94 28.64 17.14
N LYS A 201 34.23 29.17 18.14
CA LYS A 201 34.64 29.09 19.55
C LYS A 201 34.38 27.69 20.12
N THR A 202 35.42 27.03 20.61
CA THR A 202 35.40 25.65 21.15
C THR A 202 34.34 25.43 22.22
N LYS A 203 34.11 26.42 23.09
CA LYS A 203 33.07 26.36 24.14
C LYS A 203 31.69 25.92 23.63
N PHE A 204 31.29 26.34 22.42
CA PHE A 204 29.99 25.99 21.86
C PHE A 204 29.95 24.55 21.33
N PHE A 205 31.11 24.02 20.92
CA PHE A 205 31.25 22.62 20.57
C PHE A 205 31.23 21.73 21.81
N ASP A 206 31.87 22.15 22.89
CA ASP A 206 31.82 21.46 24.18
C ASP A 206 30.40 21.41 24.74
N GLU A 207 29.67 22.53 24.71
CA GLU A 207 28.25 22.58 25.05
C GLU A 207 27.41 21.63 24.16
N TYR A 208 27.66 21.61 22.85
CA TYR A 208 26.98 20.71 21.92
C TYR A 208 27.19 19.23 22.29
N ALA A 209 28.44 18.86 22.61
CA ALA A 209 28.81 17.50 23.00
C ALA A 209 28.14 17.11 24.33
N GLN A 210 28.22 17.97 25.35
CA GLN A 210 27.60 17.76 26.66
C GLN A 210 26.07 17.58 26.56
N ILE A 211 25.40 18.41 25.75
CA ILE A 211 23.95 18.25 25.52
C ILE A 211 23.66 16.93 24.80
N GLY A 212 24.54 16.50 23.90
CA GLY A 212 24.47 15.19 23.26
C GLY A 212 24.47 14.03 24.25
N PHE A 213 25.32 14.08 25.28
CA PHE A 213 25.35 13.08 26.35
C PHE A 213 24.07 13.09 27.18
N LYS A 214 23.60 14.26 27.62
CA LYS A 214 22.34 14.39 28.39
C LYS A 214 21.12 13.85 27.66
N ILE A 215 21.05 14.01 26.34
CA ILE A 215 19.98 13.44 25.52
C ILE A 215 20.05 11.91 25.54
N LYS A 216 21.25 11.32 25.44
CA LYS A 216 21.43 9.86 25.50
C LYS A 216 21.00 9.31 26.86
N GLU A 217 21.40 9.95 27.96
CA GLU A 217 20.98 9.56 29.31
C GLU A 217 19.46 9.59 29.46
N LYS A 218 18.80 10.66 29.00
CA LYS A 218 17.34 10.78 29.04
C LYS A 218 16.61 9.73 28.21
N ILE A 219 17.17 9.33 27.07
CA ILE A 219 16.61 8.22 26.26
C ILE A 219 16.68 6.91 27.07
N LEU A 220 17.81 6.63 27.71
CA LEU A 220 18.00 5.43 28.53
C LEU A 220 17.09 5.42 29.77
N GLU A 221 16.90 6.58 30.44
CA GLU A 221 15.98 6.72 31.58
C GLU A 221 14.52 6.43 31.19
N ASN A 222 14.07 6.93 30.04
CA ASN A 222 12.70 6.67 29.57
C ASN A 222 12.49 5.19 29.23
N HIS A 223 13.50 4.51 28.67
CA HIS A 223 13.42 3.08 28.37
C HIS A 223 13.43 2.17 29.61
N LYS A 224 13.78 2.68 30.80
CA LYS A 224 13.73 1.91 32.07
C LYS A 224 12.42 2.07 32.84
N LYS A 225 11.55 3.00 32.44
CA LYS A 225 10.29 3.32 33.14
C LYS A 225 9.05 2.66 32.51
N ASP A 226 9.24 2.04 31.35
CA ASP A 226 8.27 1.18 30.65
C ASP A 226 8.67 -0.28 30.85
#